data_AF-A0A2L1GLJ8-F1
#
_entry.id   AF-A0A2L1GLJ8-F1
#
_cell.length_a   1.000
_cell.length_b   1.000
_cell.length_c   1.000
_cell.angle_alpha   90.00
_cell.angle_beta   90.00
_cell.angle_gamma   90.00
#
_symmetry.space_group_name_H-M   'P 1'
#
loop_
_entity.id
_entity.type
_entity.pdbx_description
1 polymer ?
#
loop_
_entity_poly.entity_id
_entity_poly.type
_entity_poly.pdbx_seq_one_letter_code
_entity_poly.pdbx_strand_id
1 'polypeptide(L)'
;MQIDLSELKQTIDRLFNHIMDTRGVKFFEFEKENYWNIPSRDVYEFEEPKELDIGNLSDDWEFLSKLLQSENQPVAYQLTQVAPLLRYIGERLGADLAKDGG
;
A
#
# COMPACT_ATOMS: atom_id res chain seq x y z
N MET A 1 -12.58 6.69 -18.06
CA MET A 1 -11.12 6.65 -18.24
C MET A 1 -10.67 5.20 -18.14
N GLN A 2 -9.70 4.79 -18.95
CA GLN A 2 -9.08 3.47 -18.88
C GLN A 2 -7.58 3.66 -18.60
N ILE A 3 -6.98 2.73 -17.86
CA ILE A 3 -5.53 2.70 -17.62
C ILE A 3 -4.96 1.38 -18.12
N ASP A 4 -3.68 1.37 -18.49
CA ASP A 4 -2.93 0.16 -18.80
C ASP A 4 -2.31 -0.41 -17.50
N LEU A 5 -2.60 -1.68 -17.20
CA LEU A 5 -2.09 -2.34 -15.99
C LEU A 5 -0.56 -2.52 -16.02
N SER A 6 0.02 -2.65 -17.21
CA SER A 6 1.48 -2.73 -17.38
C SER A 6 2.15 -1.39 -17.08
N GLU A 7 1.52 -0.27 -17.43
CA GLU A 7 2.00 1.08 -17.08
C GLU A 7 1.88 1.33 -15.58
N LEU A 8 0.77 0.92 -14.96
CA LEU A 8 0.59 1.01 -13.50
C LEU A 8 1.67 0.21 -12.77
N LYS A 9 1.92 -1.04 -13.19
CA LYS A 9 2.98 -1.87 -12.61
C LYS A 9 4.35 -1.18 -12.72
N GLN A 10 4.72 -0.70 -13.90
CA GLN A 10 5.99 0.00 -14.12
C GLN A 10 6.09 1.28 -13.28
N THR A 11 4.98 1.99 -13.08
CA THR A 11 4.94 3.19 -12.22
C THR A 11 5.22 2.83 -10.77
N ILE A 12 4.60 1.77 -10.25
CA ILE A 12 4.85 1.27 -8.88
C ILE A 12 6.32 0.83 -8.73
N ASP A 13 6.85 0.07 -9.68
CA ASP A 13 8.26 -0.37 -9.66
C ASP A 13 9.22 0.84 -9.64
N ARG A 14 8.96 1.88 -10.44
CA ARG A 14 9.78 3.10 -10.46
C ARG A 14 9.74 3.87 -9.14
N LEU A 15 8.59 3.92 -8.46
CA LEU A 15 8.47 4.57 -7.16
C LEU A 15 9.28 3.84 -6.09
N PHE A 16 9.22 2.50 -6.06
CA PHE A 16 10.03 1.70 -5.14
C PHE A 16 11.53 1.86 -5.41
N ASN A 17 11.95 1.74 -6.67
CA ASN A 17 13.35 1.94 -7.03
C ASN A 17 13.85 3.32 -6.58
N HIS A 18 13.07 4.38 -6.84
CA HIS A 18 13.43 5.73 -6.40
C HIS A 18 13.62 5.82 -4.88
N ILE A 19 12.69 5.29 -4.09
CA ILE A 19 12.78 5.30 -2.62
C ILE A 19 13.99 4.50 -2.14
N MET A 20 14.20 3.29 -2.67
CA MET A 20 15.31 2.42 -2.27
C MET A 20 16.67 3.03 -2.63
N ASP A 21 16.81 3.58 -3.83
CA ASP A 21 18.08 4.11 -4.34
C ASP A 21 18.44 5.47 -3.73
N THR A 22 17.46 6.37 -3.58
CA THR A 22 17.73 7.74 -3.12
C THR A 22 17.69 7.89 -1.60
N ARG A 23 16.94 7.05 -0.89
CA ARG A 23 16.81 7.10 0.58
C ARG A 23 17.51 5.96 1.29
N GLY A 24 18.00 4.95 0.56
CA GLY A 24 18.62 3.77 1.16
C GLY A 24 17.64 2.92 1.98
N VAL A 25 16.33 3.11 1.80
CA VAL A 25 15.29 2.40 2.55
C VAL A 25 15.20 0.97 2.02
N LYS A 26 15.67 0.02 2.82
CA LYS A 26 15.55 -1.43 2.52
C LYS A 26 14.53 -2.13 3.41
N PHE A 27 14.36 -1.60 4.61
CA PHE A 27 13.41 -2.07 5.61
C PHE A 27 12.60 -0.88 6.08
N PHE A 28 11.34 -1.12 6.40
CA PHE A 28 10.42 -0.11 6.86
C PHE A 28 9.67 -0.65 8.08
N GLU A 29 9.66 0.11 9.17
CA GLU A 29 9.01 -0.26 10.43
C GLU A 29 7.68 0.49 10.57
N PHE A 30 6.62 -0.21 10.96
CA PHE A 30 5.32 0.40 11.17
C PHE A 30 5.23 0.98 12.59
N GLU A 31 5.22 2.30 12.73
CA GLU A 31 4.96 2.96 14.02
C GLU A 31 3.51 2.79 14.48
N LYS A 32 2.60 2.65 13.52
CA LYS A 32 1.16 2.45 13.71
C LYS A 32 0.70 1.44 12.68
N GLU A 33 0.09 0.36 13.15
CA GLU A 33 -0.28 -0.75 12.28
C GLU A 33 -1.76 -0.73 11.91
N ASN A 34 -2.63 -0.20 12.77
CA ASN A 34 -4.07 -0.16 12.50
C ASN A 34 -4.47 1.05 11.65
N TYR A 35 -5.40 0.84 10.71
CA TYR A 35 -5.99 1.91 9.89
C TYR A 35 -7.50 1.74 9.74
N TRP A 36 -8.21 2.85 9.51
CA TRP A 36 -9.61 2.82 9.11
C TRP A 36 -9.71 2.33 7.67
N ASN A 37 -10.42 1.21 7.48
CA ASN A 37 -10.75 0.65 6.19
C ASN A 37 -12.20 1.00 5.84
N ILE A 38 -12.42 1.45 4.60
CA ILE A 38 -13.77 1.59 4.07
C ILE A 38 -14.01 0.37 3.19
N PRO A 39 -15.03 -0.46 3.47
CA PRO A 39 -15.34 -1.64 2.65
C PRO A 39 -15.51 -1.29 1.17
N SER A 40 -15.11 -2.18 0.26
CA SER A 40 -15.12 -1.93 -1.20
C SER A 40 -16.49 -1.56 -1.77
N ARG A 41 -17.58 -1.97 -1.10
CA ARG A 41 -18.96 -1.61 -1.46
C ARG A 41 -19.32 -0.14 -1.18
N ASP A 42 -18.58 0.50 -0.28
CA ASP A 42 -18.85 1.85 0.22
C ASP A 42 -17.78 2.85 -0.24
N VAL A 43 -16.54 2.41 -0.52
CA VAL A 43 -15.40 3.29 -0.85
C VAL A 43 -15.53 4.04 -2.19
N TYR A 44 -16.43 3.59 -3.06
CA TYR A 44 -16.70 4.21 -4.37
C TYR A 44 -18.05 4.93 -4.43
N GLU A 45 -18.78 4.96 -3.31
CA GLU A 45 -20.06 5.66 -3.20
C GLU A 45 -19.85 7.11 -2.78
N PHE A 46 -20.80 7.98 -3.13
CA PHE A 46 -20.77 9.39 -2.72
C PHE A 46 -21.29 9.61 -1.29
N GLU A 47 -22.15 8.70 -0.82
CA GLU A 47 -22.71 8.75 0.52
C GLU A 47 -21.65 8.40 1.58
N GLU A 48 -21.89 8.82 2.82
CA GLU A 48 -21.03 8.40 3.94
C GLU A 48 -21.01 6.87 4.05
N PRO A 49 -19.83 6.27 4.34
CA PRO A 49 -19.73 4.82 4.47
C PRO A 49 -20.59 4.37 5.64
N LYS A 50 -21.47 3.40 5.37
CA LYS A 50 -22.42 2.88 6.37
C LYS A 50 -21.71 2.11 7.48
N GLU A 51 -20.58 1.49 7.14
CA GLU A 51 -19.73 0.75 8.05
C GLU A 51 -18.28 1.13 7.81
N LEU A 52 -17.54 1.29 8.90
CA LEU A 52 -16.07 1.36 8.88
C LEU A 52 -15.54 0.05 9.45
N ASP A 53 -14.46 -0.42 8.85
CA ASP A 53 -13.71 -1.57 9.34
C ASP A 53 -12.31 -1.13 9.78
N ILE A 54 -11.59 -1.99 10.49
CA ILE A 54 -10.21 -1.75 10.92
C ILE A 54 -9.33 -2.78 10.22
N GLY A 55 -8.42 -2.28 9.38
CA GLY A 55 -7.34 -3.09 8.84
C GLY A 55 -6.07 -2.97 9.67
N ASN A 56 -5.12 -3.88 9.45
CA ASN A 56 -3.83 -3.90 10.11
C ASN A 56 -2.71 -4.17 9.08
N LEU A 57 -1.72 -3.27 9.03
CA LEU A 57 -0.60 -3.32 8.07
C LEU A 57 0.28 -4.56 8.25
N SER A 58 0.47 -5.01 9.49
CA SER A 58 1.27 -6.19 9.78
C SER A 58 0.55 -7.46 9.34
N ASP A 59 -0.77 -7.56 9.56
CA ASP A 59 -1.60 -8.64 9.03
C ASP A 59 -1.57 -8.62 7.49
N ASP A 60 -1.77 -7.46 6.87
CA ASP A 60 -1.71 -7.29 5.41
C ASP A 60 -0.36 -7.77 4.84
N TRP A 61 0.75 -7.39 5.47
CA TRP A 61 2.08 -7.87 5.08
C TRP A 61 2.28 -9.37 5.34
N GLU A 62 1.77 -9.91 6.44
CA GLU A 62 1.85 -11.35 6.73
C GLU A 62 1.14 -12.17 5.64
N PHE A 63 -0.04 -11.73 5.18
CA PHE A 63 -0.74 -12.39 4.09
C PHE A 63 -0.01 -12.25 2.75
N LEU A 64 0.49 -11.06 2.43
CA LEU A 64 1.16 -10.79 1.16
C LEU A 64 2.53 -11.47 1.05
N SER A 65 3.31 -11.50 2.12
CA SER A 65 4.64 -12.11 2.14
C SER A 65 4.62 -13.61 1.86
N LYS A 66 3.49 -14.29 2.13
CA LYS A 66 3.28 -15.70 1.75
C LYS A 66 3.33 -15.91 0.23
N LEU A 67 3.01 -14.90 -0.57
CA LEU A 67 3.11 -14.97 -2.05
C LEU A 67 4.54 -15.07 -2.57
N LEU A 68 5.55 -14.83 -1.72
CA LEU A 68 6.95 -15.07 -2.08
C LEU A 68 7.28 -16.57 -2.19
N GLN A 69 6.41 -17.44 -1.67
CA GLN A 69 6.52 -18.89 -1.78
C GLN A 69 5.80 -19.39 -3.03
N SER A 70 6.46 -20.26 -3.80
CA SER A 70 5.98 -20.72 -5.12
C SER A 70 4.66 -21.49 -5.10
N GLU A 71 4.31 -22.11 -3.97
CA GLU A 71 3.09 -22.87 -3.77
C GLU A 71 1.84 -21.99 -3.61
N ASN A 72 2.02 -20.70 -3.27
CA ASN A 72 0.91 -19.79 -3.06
C ASN A 72 0.55 -19.08 -4.36
N GLN A 73 -0.71 -19.20 -4.78
CA GLN A 73 -1.22 -18.56 -5.98
C GLN A 73 -1.76 -17.16 -5.65
N PRO A 74 -1.33 -16.12 -6.39
CA PRO A 74 -1.85 -14.77 -6.19
C PRO A 74 -3.30 -14.66 -6.66
N VAL A 75 -4.09 -13.85 -5.97
CA VAL A 75 -5.46 -13.48 -6.34
C VAL A 75 -5.56 -11.96 -6.44
N ALA A 76 -6.37 -11.47 -7.39
CA ALA A 76 -6.48 -10.03 -7.67
C ALA A 76 -6.88 -9.20 -6.44
N TYR A 77 -7.67 -9.77 -5.52
CA TYR A 77 -8.06 -9.12 -4.28
C TYR A 77 -6.87 -8.69 -3.41
N GLN A 78 -5.73 -9.39 -3.48
CA GLN A 78 -4.53 -9.03 -2.71
C GLN A 78 -3.98 -7.64 -3.07
N LEU A 79 -4.33 -7.08 -4.23
CA LEU A 79 -4.02 -5.68 -4.54
C LEU A 79 -4.65 -4.70 -3.53
N THR A 80 -5.81 -5.03 -2.95
CA THR A 80 -6.43 -4.19 -1.91
C THR A 80 -5.67 -4.26 -0.59
N GLN A 81 -4.92 -5.35 -0.34
CA GLN A 81 -4.04 -5.48 0.83
C GLN A 81 -2.69 -4.78 0.60
N VAL A 82 -2.24 -4.66 -0.66
CA VAL A 82 -1.04 -3.88 -1.01
C VAL A 82 -1.31 -2.38 -0.85
N ALA A 83 -2.50 -1.91 -1.21
CA ALA A 83 -2.88 -0.49 -1.18
C ALA A 83 -2.59 0.23 0.15
N PRO A 84 -3.00 -0.27 1.33
CA PRO A 84 -2.73 0.38 2.61
C PRO A 84 -1.22 0.44 2.94
N LEU A 85 -0.44 -0.57 2.56
CA LEU A 85 1.03 -0.56 2.72
C LEU A 85 1.65 0.56 1.88
N LEU A 86 1.29 0.66 0.59
CA LEU A 86 1.79 1.71 -0.30
C LEU A 86 1.44 3.10 0.22
N ARG A 87 0.20 3.27 0.68
CA ARG A 87 -0.26 4.53 1.26
C ARG A 87 0.56 4.91 2.49
N TYR A 88 0.71 4.00 3.45
CA TYR A 88 1.42 4.28 4.69
C TYR A 88 2.89 4.62 4.45
N ILE A 89 3.59 3.82 3.62
CA ILE A 89 4.99 4.06 3.26
C ILE A 89 5.14 5.43 2.57
N GLY A 90 4.28 5.74 1.60
CA GLY A 90 4.31 7.01 0.88
C GLY A 90 4.07 8.22 1.79
N GLU A 91 3.06 8.16 2.67
CA GLU A 91 2.75 9.23 3.62
C GLU A 91 3.91 9.46 4.60
N ARG A 92 4.57 8.39 5.08
CA ARG A 92 5.67 8.49 6.05
C ARG A 92 6.95 9.00 5.43
N LEU A 93 7.40 8.39 4.34
CA LEU A 93 8.63 8.82 3.66
C LEU A 93 8.48 10.18 2.96
N GLY A 94 7.25 10.54 2.59
CA GLY A 94 6.91 11.86 2.08
C GLY A 94 6.90 12.94 3.19
N ALA A 95 6.37 12.63 4.37
CA ALA A 95 6.38 13.57 5.49
C ALA A 95 7.81 13.91 5.97
N ASP A 96 8.74 12.97 5.87
CA ASP A 96 10.14 13.21 6.23
C ASP A 96 10.85 14.18 5.26
N LEU A 97 10.46 14.22 3.97
CA LEU A 97 10.94 15.25 3.03
C LEU A 97 10.55 16.66 3.43
N ALA A 98 9.35 16.83 3.99
CA ALA A 98 8.87 18.14 4.41
C ALA A 98 9.66 18.67 5.62
N LYS A 99 10.30 17.78 6.40
CA LYS A 99 11.13 18.15 7.55
C LYS A 99 12.57 18.48 7.18
N ASP A 100 13.11 17.82 6.16
CA ASP A 100 14.48 18.03 5.69
C ASP A 100 14.61 19.16 4.65
N GLY A 101 13.50 19.80 4.27
CA GLY A 101 13.46 20.86 3.27
C GLY A 101 13.64 20.29 1.87
N GLY A 102 12.52 19.99 1.21
CA GLY A 102 12.51 19.65 -0.23
C GLY A 102 13.13 20.73 -1.10
#